data_AF-A0AAV6PS76-F1
#
_entry.id   AF-A0AAV6PS76-F1
#
_cell.length_a   1.000
_cell.length_b   1.000
_cell.length_c   1.000
_cell.angle_alpha   90.00
_cell.angle_beta   90.00
_cell.angle_gamma   90.00
#
_symmetry.space_group_name_H-M   'P 1'
#
loop_
_entity.id
_entity.type
_entity.pdbx_description
1 polymer ?
#
loop_
_entity_poly.entity_id
_entity_poly.type
_entity_poly.pdbx_seq_one_letter_code
_entity_poly.pdbx_strand_id
1 'polypeptide(L)'
;MKCSEILLFASFCVSWSSAINIPSKEEPKKLKYLIDPPVFAEVSGRRGDNVTLPCILQTKPSHYKVKWTKLEPKHVGPENIIMISNAHAFKPYGRLGARASLRKAHIMDASLKLSHLELEDDGVYRCELINGIEDESVVITLRVEGVVFPYQSKNGRYSFTFHEAQKACAEQDGTLATQNQLYKAWTEGLDWCNAGWLVDGTVQYPIIRPRPICGGELLPGIRSYGPKDKRRDRFDAFCFTSQARGSVDYIPGSFSFEQAGQACERQAAELALVGQLYSAWYFHKYDQCDGGWLRDGSVRFPISNPRERCGGIPEAGVRSFGFPNKMTHLYGAYCYRKLEFVSFCKPQTPLHLSPLTKTWI
;
A
#
# COMPACT_ATOMS: atom_id res chain seq x y z
N MET A 1 -59.60 11.82 -68.18
CA MET A 1 -59.04 13.11 -68.62
C MET A 1 -57.77 13.31 -67.79
N LYS A 2 -56.56 12.95 -68.26
CA LYS A 2 -55.59 13.77 -69.04
C LYS A 2 -55.53 15.20 -68.50
N CYS A 3 -54.43 15.80 -68.03
CA CYS A 3 -53.05 15.99 -68.51
C CYS A 3 -52.32 16.80 -67.40
N SER A 4 -51.01 17.07 -67.30
CA SER A 4 -49.78 16.81 -68.03
C SER A 4 -48.63 17.27 -67.12
N GLU A 5 -47.45 16.69 -67.30
CA GLU A 5 -46.18 17.07 -66.66
C GLU A 5 -45.62 18.42 -67.12
N ILE A 6 -44.77 19.03 -66.29
CA ILE A 6 -43.70 19.97 -66.72
C ILE A 6 -42.40 19.54 -66.02
N LEU A 7 -41.44 19.09 -66.83
CA LEU A 7 -40.05 18.76 -66.49
C LEU A 7 -39.17 20.03 -66.57
N LEU A 8 -38.36 20.28 -65.55
CA LEU A 8 -37.24 21.24 -65.59
C LEU A 8 -35.93 20.48 -65.35
N PHE A 9 -35.10 20.38 -66.39
CA PHE A 9 -33.73 19.91 -66.34
C PHE A 9 -32.79 21.07 -65.98
N ALA A 10 -31.90 20.88 -65.00
CA ALA A 10 -30.75 21.75 -64.79
C ALA A 10 -29.48 20.93 -64.45
N SER A 11 -28.70 20.71 -65.51
CA SER A 11 -27.25 20.55 -65.63
C SER A 11 -26.42 20.08 -64.42
N PHE A 12 -25.89 18.86 -64.50
CA PHE A 12 -24.75 18.38 -63.71
C PHE A 12 -23.44 18.93 -64.28
N CYS A 13 -22.73 19.75 -63.51
CA CYS A 13 -21.31 20.03 -63.73
C CYS A 13 -20.48 19.08 -62.86
N VAL A 14 -19.89 18.05 -63.46
CA VAL A 14 -18.91 17.18 -62.80
C VAL A 14 -17.52 17.74 -63.07
N SER A 15 -16.87 18.34 -62.07
CA SER A 15 -15.46 18.70 -62.14
C SER A 15 -14.59 17.54 -61.67
N TRP A 16 -13.81 16.97 -62.58
CA TRP A 16 -12.77 16.00 -62.25
C TRP A 16 -11.59 16.72 -61.61
N SER A 17 -11.39 16.51 -60.30
CA SER A 17 -10.14 16.87 -59.63
C SER A 17 -9.27 15.61 -59.53
N SER A 18 -8.28 15.51 -60.42
CA SER A 18 -7.21 14.52 -60.28
C SER A 18 -6.11 15.14 -59.41
N ALA A 19 -5.97 14.70 -58.16
CA ALA A 19 -4.86 15.07 -57.29
C ALA A 19 -4.24 13.82 -56.64
N ILE A 20 -3.24 13.29 -57.35
CA ILE A 20 -1.98 12.69 -56.91
C ILE A 20 -1.99 12.12 -55.46
N ASN A 21 -2.09 10.79 -55.37
CA ASN A 21 -1.68 10.04 -54.17
C ASN A 21 -0.15 10.15 -54.03
N ILE A 22 0.31 10.99 -53.11
CA ILE A 22 1.69 10.94 -52.60
C ILE A 22 1.75 9.72 -51.67
N PRO A 23 2.61 8.72 -51.93
CA PRO A 23 2.79 7.62 -50.98
C PRO A 23 3.32 8.20 -49.67
N SER A 24 2.56 8.08 -48.58
CA SER A 24 3.10 8.35 -47.26
C SER A 24 4.31 7.44 -47.07
N LYS A 25 5.49 8.04 -46.90
CA LYS A 25 6.72 7.34 -46.53
C LYS A 25 6.43 6.65 -45.19
N GLU A 26 6.16 5.33 -45.22
CA GLU A 26 6.06 4.53 -44.00
C GLU A 26 7.36 4.77 -43.22
N GLU A 27 7.26 5.35 -42.03
CA GLU A 27 8.38 5.36 -41.10
C GLU A 27 8.80 3.90 -40.88
N PRO A 28 10.11 3.60 -40.86
CA PRO A 28 10.57 2.24 -40.62
C PRO A 28 9.97 1.74 -39.30
N LYS A 29 9.22 0.63 -39.35
CA LYS A 29 8.60 0.02 -38.17
C LYS A 29 9.69 -0.26 -37.13
N LYS A 30 9.76 0.60 -36.10
CA LYS A 30 10.67 0.43 -34.97
C LYS A 30 10.39 -0.91 -34.31
N LEU A 31 11.44 -1.73 -34.15
CA LEU A 31 11.29 -3.08 -33.60
C LEU A 31 10.91 -2.97 -32.12
N LYS A 32 9.73 -3.49 -31.75
CA LYS A 32 9.27 -3.48 -30.35
C LYS A 32 9.78 -4.72 -29.61
N TYR A 33 10.48 -4.50 -28.50
CA TYR A 33 11.08 -5.57 -27.70
C TYR A 33 10.28 -5.91 -26.46
N LEU A 34 9.58 -4.95 -25.85
CA LEU A 34 8.75 -5.16 -24.68
C LEU A 34 7.26 -5.15 -25.02
N ILE A 35 6.51 -6.08 -24.41
CA ILE A 35 5.06 -6.05 -24.45
C ILE A 35 4.59 -4.92 -23.53
N ASP A 36 3.80 -3.99 -24.05
CA ASP A 36 3.16 -2.98 -23.21
C ASP A 36 2.22 -3.68 -22.24
N PRO A 37 2.30 -3.37 -20.94
CA PRO A 37 1.29 -3.83 -20.01
C PRO A 37 -0.09 -3.36 -20.48
N PRO A 38 -1.17 -4.15 -20.30
CA PRO A 38 -2.50 -3.74 -20.68
C PRO A 38 -2.90 -2.48 -19.91
N VAL A 39 -2.80 -1.33 -20.61
CA VAL A 39 -3.20 0.04 -20.27
C VAL A 39 -2.49 0.65 -19.03
N PHE A 40 -2.45 -0.01 -17.87
CA PHE A 40 -1.65 0.35 -16.69
C PHE A 40 -1.43 -0.89 -15.81
N ALA A 41 -0.23 -1.49 -15.81
CA ALA A 41 0.05 -2.61 -14.89
C ALA A 41 0.12 -2.10 -13.44
N GLU A 42 -1.00 -2.17 -12.73
CA GLU A 42 -1.05 -2.10 -11.27
C GLU A 42 -1.04 -3.52 -10.71
N VAL A 43 -0.07 -3.80 -9.85
CA VAL A 43 0.04 -5.04 -9.08
C VAL A 43 -0.22 -4.71 -7.63
N SER A 44 -1.13 -5.42 -7.00
CA SER A 44 -1.46 -5.24 -5.58
C SER A 44 -1.01 -6.44 -4.76
N GLY A 45 -0.58 -6.19 -3.52
CA GLY A 45 -0.23 -7.24 -2.57
C GLY A 45 -0.27 -6.73 -1.14
N ARG A 46 -0.29 -7.64 -0.17
CA ARG A 46 -0.29 -7.33 1.26
C ARG A 46 1.12 -7.46 1.82
N ARG A 47 1.34 -6.86 3.00
CA ARG A 47 2.60 -7.03 3.71
C ARG A 47 2.91 -8.51 3.92
N GLY A 48 4.07 -8.92 3.43
CA GLY A 48 4.56 -10.28 3.52
C GLY A 48 4.24 -11.18 2.34
N ASP A 49 3.46 -10.70 1.35
CA ASP A 49 3.16 -11.45 0.14
C ASP A 49 4.39 -11.57 -0.78
N ASN A 50 4.29 -12.50 -1.74
CA ASN A 50 5.20 -12.60 -2.86
C ASN A 50 4.47 -12.13 -4.13
N VAL A 51 4.98 -11.09 -4.78
CA VAL A 51 4.37 -10.52 -5.99
C VAL A 51 5.29 -10.64 -7.19
N THR A 52 4.70 -10.62 -8.38
CA THR A 52 5.42 -10.58 -9.65
C THR A 52 5.08 -9.30 -10.38
N LEU A 53 6.10 -8.48 -10.67
CA LEU A 53 5.96 -7.32 -11.54
C LEU A 53 6.23 -7.78 -12.99
N PRO A 54 5.23 -7.71 -13.88
CA PRO A 54 5.34 -8.29 -15.22
C PRO A 54 6.33 -7.51 -16.09
N CYS A 55 7.21 -8.23 -16.78
CA CYS A 55 8.02 -7.69 -17.87
C CYS A 55 8.30 -8.81 -18.87
N ILE A 56 7.63 -8.77 -20.01
CA ILE A 56 7.66 -9.83 -21.02
C ILE A 56 8.26 -9.28 -22.30
N LEU A 57 9.25 -10.00 -22.82
CA LEU A 57 9.86 -9.69 -24.11
C LEU A 57 8.94 -10.15 -25.24
N GLN A 58 8.69 -9.28 -26.22
CA GLN A 58 8.04 -9.62 -27.48
C GLN A 58 9.03 -10.26 -28.46
N THR A 59 10.24 -9.68 -28.53
CA THR A 59 11.34 -10.16 -29.37
C THR A 59 12.61 -10.23 -28.52
N LYS A 60 13.44 -11.26 -28.71
CA LYS A 60 14.69 -11.43 -27.94
C LYS A 60 15.88 -10.90 -28.74
N PRO A 61 16.52 -9.78 -28.33
CA PRO A 61 17.74 -9.31 -28.98
C PRO A 61 18.90 -10.31 -28.78
N SER A 62 19.89 -10.29 -29.69
CA SER A 62 21.10 -11.11 -29.57
C SER A 62 21.91 -10.78 -28.31
N HIS A 63 22.04 -9.49 -28.00
CA HIS A 63 22.68 -8.98 -26.80
C HIS A 63 21.75 -7.99 -26.12
N TYR A 64 21.32 -8.32 -24.90
CA TYR A 64 20.50 -7.43 -24.10
C TYR A 64 20.75 -7.61 -22.61
N LYS A 65 20.39 -6.57 -21.86
CA LYS A 65 20.25 -6.60 -20.41
C LYS A 65 18.87 -6.08 -20.05
N VAL A 66 18.30 -6.64 -18.99
CA VAL A 66 17.09 -6.11 -18.36
C VAL A 66 17.46 -5.55 -17.00
N LYS A 67 17.22 -4.25 -16.81
CA LYS A 67 17.45 -3.52 -15.57
C LYS A 67 16.10 -3.20 -14.92
N TRP A 68 15.97 -3.60 -13.66
CA TRP A 68 14.84 -3.23 -12.81
C TRP A 68 15.25 -2.13 -11.84
N THR A 69 14.47 -1.05 -11.79
CA THR A 69 14.68 0.06 -10.87
C THR A 69 13.38 0.41 -10.14
N LYS A 70 13.49 0.84 -8.87
CA LYS A 70 12.40 1.52 -8.18
C LYS A 70 12.52 3.02 -8.46
N LEU A 71 11.45 3.63 -8.95
CA LEU A 71 11.41 5.05 -9.23
C LEU A 71 11.01 5.81 -7.97
N GLU A 72 11.83 6.78 -7.58
CA GLU A 72 11.55 7.69 -6.47
C GLU A 72 11.23 9.08 -7.03
N PRO A 73 10.03 9.63 -6.74
CA PRO A 73 9.67 10.96 -7.21
C PRO A 73 10.66 11.99 -6.66
N LYS A 74 11.27 12.78 -7.55
CA LYS A 74 12.17 13.91 -7.22
C LYS A 74 13.52 13.52 -6.58
N HIS A 75 13.94 12.25 -6.67
CA HIS A 75 15.27 11.86 -6.20
C HIS A 75 16.36 12.39 -7.15
N VAL A 76 17.26 13.24 -6.63
CA VAL A 76 18.47 13.70 -7.33
C VAL A 76 19.64 12.88 -6.79
N GLY A 77 19.93 11.76 -7.44
CA GLY A 77 20.98 10.84 -7.03
C GLY A 77 20.97 9.55 -7.87
N PRO A 78 21.81 8.55 -7.53
CA PRO A 78 21.90 7.31 -8.28
C PRO A 78 20.55 6.57 -8.28
N GLU A 79 20.23 5.92 -9.41
CA GLU A 79 19.01 5.11 -9.55
C GLU A 79 18.94 4.02 -8.46
N ASN A 80 17.75 3.79 -7.91
CA ASN A 80 17.50 2.69 -6.99
C ASN A 80 17.37 1.38 -7.79
N ILE A 81 18.50 0.87 -8.26
CA ILE A 81 18.59 -0.37 -9.03
C ILE A 81 18.30 -1.55 -8.10
N ILE A 82 17.39 -2.41 -8.53
CA ILE A 82 16.97 -3.63 -7.81
C ILE A 82 17.72 -4.83 -8.35
N MET A 83 17.81 -4.93 -9.68
CA MET A 83 18.39 -6.10 -10.35
C MET A 83 18.80 -5.74 -11.77
N ILE A 84 19.92 -6.32 -12.23
CA ILE A 84 20.29 -6.37 -13.64
C ILE A 84 20.40 -7.84 -14.05
N SER A 85 19.77 -8.20 -15.15
CA SER A 85 19.80 -9.56 -15.69
C SER A 85 20.13 -9.57 -17.17
N ASN A 86 20.65 -10.71 -17.63
CA ASN A 86 20.79 -11.05 -19.04
C ASN A 86 20.15 -12.44 -19.28
N ALA A 87 20.37 -13.03 -20.45
CA ALA A 87 19.81 -14.34 -20.78
C ALA A 87 20.25 -15.51 -19.85
N HIS A 88 21.36 -15.37 -19.12
CA HIS A 88 22.00 -16.48 -18.38
C HIS A 88 22.08 -16.23 -16.87
N ALA A 89 22.22 -14.98 -16.44
CA ALA A 89 22.50 -14.61 -15.06
C ALA A 89 21.71 -13.36 -14.65
N PHE A 90 21.53 -13.20 -13.34
CA PHE A 90 21.02 -11.98 -12.73
C PHE A 90 21.89 -11.57 -11.55
N LYS A 91 21.93 -10.26 -11.28
CA LYS A 91 22.66 -9.67 -10.16
C LYS A 91 21.70 -8.75 -9.38
N PRO A 92 21.43 -9.04 -8.10
CA PRO A 92 20.60 -8.18 -7.25
C PRO A 92 21.40 -6.99 -6.69
N TYR A 93 20.70 -5.91 -6.37
CA TYR A 93 21.24 -4.66 -5.83
C TYR A 93 20.33 -4.05 -4.76
N GLY A 94 20.95 -3.42 -3.76
CA GLY A 94 20.22 -2.75 -2.68
C GLY A 94 19.36 -3.67 -1.81
N ARG A 95 18.52 -3.06 -0.97
CA ARG A 95 17.66 -3.77 -0.02
C ARG A 95 16.58 -4.61 -0.71
N LEU A 96 15.96 -4.06 -1.75
CA LEU A 96 14.96 -4.78 -2.56
C LEU A 96 15.58 -5.94 -3.33
N GLY A 97 16.82 -5.78 -3.83
CA GLY A 97 17.55 -6.84 -4.53
C GLY A 97 17.72 -8.12 -3.70
N ALA A 98 17.93 -7.99 -2.39
CA ALA A 98 18.06 -9.14 -1.48
C ALA A 98 16.78 -10.01 -1.42
N ARG A 99 15.62 -9.43 -1.73
CA ARG A 99 14.32 -10.12 -1.79
C ARG A 99 13.81 -10.34 -3.22
N ALA A 100 14.61 -9.98 -4.22
CA ALA A 100 14.26 -10.02 -5.63
C ALA A 100 14.80 -11.26 -6.32
N SER A 101 14.04 -11.78 -7.28
CA SER A 101 14.44 -12.88 -8.15
C SER A 101 13.78 -12.77 -9.51
N LEU A 102 14.30 -13.47 -10.51
CA LEU A 102 13.61 -13.62 -11.79
C LEU A 102 12.54 -14.70 -11.69
N ARG A 103 11.33 -14.45 -12.21
CA ARG A 103 10.26 -15.45 -12.25
C ARG A 103 10.57 -16.63 -13.17
N LYS A 104 11.14 -16.36 -14.35
CA LYS A 104 11.52 -17.37 -15.37
C LYS A 104 10.39 -18.35 -15.75
N ALA A 105 9.15 -17.87 -15.95
CA ALA A 105 8.06 -18.76 -16.37
C ALA A 105 8.25 -19.34 -17.78
N HIS A 106 8.93 -18.61 -18.67
CA HIS A 106 9.34 -19.06 -20.00
C HIS A 106 10.52 -18.21 -20.51
N ILE A 107 11.08 -18.54 -21.68
CA ILE A 107 12.29 -17.90 -22.23
C ILE A 107 12.20 -16.38 -22.46
N MET A 108 10.97 -15.85 -22.63
CA MET A 108 10.70 -14.41 -22.80
C MET A 108 10.34 -13.69 -21.49
N ASP A 109 10.33 -14.38 -20.35
CA ASP A 109 9.87 -13.81 -19.08
C ASP A 109 11.04 -13.17 -18.32
N ALA A 110 11.04 -11.84 -18.26
CA ALA A 110 11.99 -11.02 -17.51
C ALA A 110 11.35 -10.41 -16.25
N SER A 111 10.21 -10.94 -15.81
CA SER A 111 9.43 -10.41 -14.68
C SER A 111 10.21 -10.49 -13.37
N LEU A 112 10.09 -9.43 -12.56
CA LEU A 112 10.66 -9.34 -11.22
C LEU A 112 9.71 -10.00 -10.22
N LYS A 113 10.17 -11.07 -9.57
CA LYS A 113 9.50 -11.64 -8.40
C LYS A 113 10.09 -11.02 -7.14
N LEU A 114 9.27 -10.27 -6.40
CA LEU A 114 9.64 -9.65 -5.13
C LEU A 114 8.97 -10.44 -4.00
N SER A 115 9.78 -10.94 -3.06
CA SER A 115 9.31 -11.73 -1.92
C SER A 115 9.16 -10.89 -0.66
N HIS A 116 8.28 -11.31 0.25
CA HIS A 116 8.08 -10.70 1.57
C HIS A 116 7.88 -9.18 1.49
N LEU A 117 6.80 -8.74 0.85
CA LEU A 117 6.52 -7.30 0.70
C LEU A 117 6.55 -6.55 2.03
N GLU A 118 7.19 -5.39 2.03
CA GLU A 118 7.21 -4.44 3.14
C GLU A 118 6.36 -3.20 2.82
N LEU A 119 6.03 -2.39 3.82
CA LEU A 119 5.13 -1.23 3.65
C LEU A 119 5.73 -0.19 2.70
N GLU A 120 7.06 0.00 2.79
CA GLU A 120 7.83 0.90 1.95
C GLU A 120 8.05 0.37 0.55
N ASP A 121 7.63 -0.85 0.22
CA ASP A 121 7.78 -1.42 -1.12
C ASP A 121 6.75 -0.83 -2.10
N ASP A 122 5.68 -0.18 -1.64
CA ASP A 122 4.75 0.58 -2.50
C ASP A 122 5.52 1.58 -3.38
N GLY A 123 5.13 1.69 -4.64
CA GLY A 123 5.69 2.68 -5.53
C GLY A 123 5.66 2.27 -7.00
N VAL A 124 6.47 2.97 -7.78
CA VAL A 124 6.57 2.78 -9.22
C VAL A 124 7.89 2.11 -9.55
N TYR A 125 7.85 1.13 -10.44
CA TYR A 125 8.96 0.29 -10.83
C TYR A 125 9.14 0.36 -12.34
N ARG A 126 10.38 0.35 -12.81
CA ARG A 126 10.71 0.35 -14.24
C ARG A 126 11.46 -0.93 -14.59
N CYS A 127 10.98 -1.62 -15.62
CA CYS A 127 11.74 -2.63 -16.33
C CYS A 127 12.29 -1.99 -17.61
N GLU A 128 13.60 -1.93 -17.75
CA GLU A 128 14.28 -1.33 -18.90
C GLU A 128 15.11 -2.39 -19.63
N LEU A 129 14.87 -2.57 -20.92
CA LEU A 129 15.66 -3.41 -21.80
C LEU A 129 16.70 -2.55 -22.52
N ILE A 130 17.97 -2.93 -22.38
CA ILE A 130 19.12 -2.23 -22.92
C ILE A 130 19.81 -3.15 -23.92
N ASN A 131 19.84 -2.79 -25.20
CA ASN A 131 20.47 -3.57 -26.27
C ASN A 131 21.57 -2.80 -27.04
N GLY A 132 21.94 -1.59 -26.59
CA GLY A 132 23.02 -0.79 -27.17
C GLY A 132 22.63 0.08 -28.37
N ILE A 133 21.39 0.00 -28.86
CA ILE A 133 20.88 0.82 -29.96
C ILE A 133 19.65 1.62 -29.48
N GLU A 134 18.73 0.98 -28.75
CA GLU A 134 17.49 1.58 -28.24
C GLU A 134 17.18 1.05 -26.83
N ASP A 135 16.75 1.95 -25.94
CA ASP A 135 16.24 1.57 -24.62
C ASP A 135 14.71 1.60 -24.66
N GLU A 136 14.09 0.45 -24.40
CA GLU A 136 12.65 0.33 -24.17
C GLU A 136 12.39 0.10 -22.69
N SER A 137 11.34 0.72 -22.16
CA SER A 137 10.96 0.50 -20.77
C SER A 137 9.47 0.39 -20.58
N VAL A 138 9.09 -0.45 -19.64
CA VAL A 138 7.72 -0.56 -19.13
C VAL A 138 7.71 -0.14 -17.66
N VAL A 139 6.66 0.58 -17.28
CA VAL A 139 6.47 1.10 -15.92
C VAL A 139 5.32 0.34 -15.27
N ILE A 140 5.59 -0.23 -14.09
CA ILE A 140 4.66 -1.02 -13.31
C ILE A 140 4.47 -0.31 -11.97
N THR A 141 3.23 -0.23 -11.51
CA THR A 141 2.91 0.30 -10.20
C THR A 141 2.67 -0.86 -9.24
N LEU A 142 3.38 -0.90 -8.12
CA LEU A 142 3.12 -1.82 -7.01
C LEU A 142 2.35 -1.07 -5.91
N ARG A 143 1.17 -1.57 -5.55
CA ARG A 143 0.37 -1.09 -4.43
C ARG A 143 0.42 -2.08 -3.28
N VAL A 144 0.84 -1.59 -2.12
CA VAL A 144 0.68 -2.35 -0.89
C VAL A 144 -0.72 -2.05 -0.35
N GLU A 145 -1.55 -3.09 -0.21
CA GLU A 145 -2.88 -2.95 0.39
C GLU A 145 -2.74 -2.60 1.87
N GLY A 146 -3.52 -1.62 2.32
CA GLY A 146 -3.45 -1.13 3.70
C GLY A 146 -4.43 -0.02 3.99
N VAL A 147 -4.30 0.53 5.19
CA VAL A 147 -5.17 1.56 5.75
C VAL A 147 -4.33 2.72 6.29
N VAL A 148 -4.78 3.94 6.03
CA VAL A 148 -4.21 5.15 6.62
C VAL A 148 -4.94 5.47 7.92
N PHE A 149 -4.18 5.83 8.94
CA PHE A 149 -4.72 6.28 10.21
C PHE A 149 -4.04 7.58 10.70
N PRO A 150 -4.82 8.52 11.26
CA PRO A 150 -4.25 9.69 11.92
C PRO A 150 -3.60 9.30 13.24
N TYR A 151 -2.44 9.90 13.51
CA TYR A 151 -1.70 9.68 14.74
C TYR A 151 -1.25 11.01 15.35
N GLN A 152 -1.60 11.21 16.62
CA GLN A 152 -1.33 12.42 17.39
C GLN A 152 -0.49 12.06 18.62
N SER A 153 0.38 12.99 19.04
CA SER A 153 1.21 12.82 20.23
C SER A 153 0.40 12.84 21.52
N LYS A 154 0.87 12.10 22.54
CA LYS A 154 0.40 12.21 23.92
C LYS A 154 0.60 13.62 24.51
N ASN A 155 1.52 14.39 23.95
CA ASN A 155 1.80 15.77 24.38
C ASN A 155 0.87 16.80 23.75
N GLY A 156 -0.13 16.37 22.97
CA GLY A 156 -1.09 17.25 22.33
C GLY A 156 -0.93 17.33 20.81
N ARG A 157 -1.69 18.26 20.22
CA ARG A 157 -1.78 18.46 18.77
C ARG A 157 -0.50 19.10 18.24
N TYR A 158 -0.08 18.73 17.04
CA TYR A 158 1.01 19.35 16.29
C TYR A 158 2.34 19.35 17.04
N SER A 159 2.71 18.16 17.52
CA SER A 159 3.88 17.99 18.38
C SER A 159 5.04 17.26 17.72
N PHE A 160 4.88 16.66 16.54
CA PHE A 160 5.95 15.91 15.88
C PHE A 160 6.65 16.73 14.80
N THR A 161 7.98 16.77 14.85
CA THR A 161 8.80 17.01 13.64
C THR A 161 8.64 15.85 12.65
N PHE A 162 9.11 16.00 11.41
CA PHE A 162 9.01 14.94 10.40
C PHE A 162 9.64 13.63 10.86
N HIS A 163 10.84 13.69 11.44
CA HIS A 163 11.56 12.49 11.90
C HIS A 163 10.89 11.85 13.13
N GLU A 164 10.34 12.65 14.03
CA GLU A 164 9.54 12.15 15.15
C GLU A 164 8.25 11.49 14.65
N ALA A 165 7.58 12.06 13.64
CA ALA A 165 6.38 11.49 13.03
C ALA A 165 6.68 10.15 12.33
N GLN A 166 7.80 10.07 11.61
CA GLN A 166 8.26 8.83 10.98
C GLN A 166 8.50 7.73 12.03
N LYS A 167 9.22 8.07 13.11
CA LYS A 167 9.48 7.15 14.22
C LYS A 167 8.18 6.73 14.92
N ALA A 168 7.29 7.67 15.17
CA ALA A 168 6.00 7.42 15.80
C ALA A 168 5.13 6.44 15.00
N CYS A 169 5.07 6.57 13.66
CA CYS A 169 4.37 5.59 12.84
C CYS A 169 5.02 4.20 12.92
N ALA A 170 6.35 4.13 12.88
CA ALA A 170 7.09 2.86 12.99
C ALA A 170 6.83 2.15 14.33
N GLU A 171 6.80 2.90 15.43
CA GLU A 171 6.46 2.39 16.77
C GLU A 171 5.02 1.86 16.86
N GLN A 172 4.14 2.22 15.92
CA GLN A 172 2.73 1.81 15.86
C GLN A 172 2.42 0.83 14.72
N ASP A 173 3.39 0.03 14.27
CA ASP A 173 3.26 -0.95 13.18
C ASP A 173 2.89 -0.30 11.82
N GLY A 174 3.47 0.86 11.52
CA GLY A 174 3.21 1.56 10.26
C GLY A 174 4.37 2.41 9.75
N THR A 175 4.15 3.08 8.63
CA THR A 175 5.06 4.07 8.03
C THR A 175 4.32 5.38 7.83
N LEU A 176 5.01 6.49 7.54
CA LEU A 176 4.29 7.66 7.04
C LEU A 176 3.56 7.31 5.74
N ALA A 177 2.32 7.79 5.60
CA ALA A 177 1.52 7.56 4.41
C ALA A 177 2.08 8.34 3.21
N THR A 178 1.89 7.78 2.02
CA THR A 178 2.07 8.50 0.76
C THR A 178 0.86 9.38 0.46
N GLN A 179 1.02 10.34 -0.45
CA GLN A 179 -0.10 11.13 -0.97
C GLN A 179 -1.22 10.26 -1.54
N ASN A 180 -0.86 9.22 -2.30
CA ASN A 180 -1.82 8.32 -2.93
C ASN A 180 -2.58 7.50 -1.89
N GLN A 181 -1.90 7.05 -0.83
CA GLN A 181 -2.54 6.34 0.28
C GLN A 181 -3.50 7.26 1.05
N LEU A 182 -3.12 8.52 1.32
CA LEU A 182 -4.01 9.49 1.97
C LEU A 182 -5.22 9.79 1.08
N TYR A 183 -5.02 9.95 -0.23
CA TYR A 183 -6.09 10.17 -1.18
C TYR A 183 -7.08 9.01 -1.22
N LYS A 184 -6.58 7.79 -1.31
CA LYS A 184 -7.41 6.58 -1.24
C LYS A 184 -8.21 6.55 0.07
N ALA A 185 -7.58 6.81 1.21
CA ALA A 185 -8.26 6.82 2.49
C ALA A 185 -9.36 7.89 2.57
N TRP A 186 -9.14 9.09 2.00
CA TRP A 186 -10.16 10.13 1.88
C TRP A 186 -11.34 9.68 0.99
N THR A 187 -11.07 9.05 -0.15
CA THR A 187 -12.14 8.49 -1.00
C THR A 187 -12.92 7.36 -0.33
N GLU A 188 -12.32 6.72 0.68
CA GLU A 188 -12.93 5.66 1.50
C GLU A 188 -13.58 6.19 2.79
N GLY A 189 -13.66 7.51 3.00
CA GLY A 189 -14.39 8.10 4.14
C GLY A 189 -13.53 8.75 5.23
N LEU A 190 -12.20 8.87 5.05
CA LEU A 190 -11.35 9.55 6.04
C LEU A 190 -11.60 11.07 6.06
N ASP A 191 -12.20 11.56 7.15
CA ASP A 191 -12.39 12.97 7.46
C ASP A 191 -11.61 13.36 8.74
N TRP A 192 -10.57 14.19 8.61
CA TRP A 192 -9.69 14.55 9.72
C TRP A 192 -9.24 16.02 9.67
N CYS A 193 -9.47 16.76 10.76
CA CYS A 193 -9.22 18.21 10.83
C CYS A 193 -7.75 18.60 11.10
N ASN A 194 -6.91 17.65 11.51
CA ASN A 194 -5.54 17.98 11.90
C ASN A 194 -4.60 17.72 10.73
N ALA A 195 -3.76 18.72 10.43
CA ALA A 195 -2.67 18.59 9.48
C ALA A 195 -1.61 17.59 9.98
N GLY A 196 -1.21 16.68 9.11
CA GLY A 196 -0.23 15.63 9.43
C GLY A 196 0.84 15.50 8.37
N TRP A 197 2.03 15.06 8.79
CA TRP A 197 3.14 14.72 7.91
C TRP A 197 2.81 13.54 7.00
N LEU A 198 3.30 13.62 5.76
CA LEU A 198 3.38 12.52 4.79
C LEU A 198 4.84 12.17 4.49
N VAL A 199 5.07 11.01 3.88
CA VAL A 199 6.43 10.47 3.67
C VAL A 199 7.32 11.36 2.80
N ASP A 200 6.73 12.17 1.91
CA ASP A 200 7.46 13.11 1.05
C ASP A 200 7.86 14.41 1.76
N GLY A 201 7.46 14.58 3.03
CA GLY A 201 7.71 15.79 3.82
C GLY A 201 6.72 16.92 3.55
N THR A 202 5.62 16.65 2.83
CA THR A 202 4.48 17.56 2.79
C THR A 202 3.58 17.35 4.00
N VAL A 203 2.76 18.36 4.27
CA VAL A 203 1.80 18.36 5.37
C VAL A 203 0.41 18.61 4.83
N GLN A 204 -0.52 17.70 5.09
CA GLN A 204 -1.86 17.71 4.49
C GLN A 204 -2.92 17.26 5.48
N TYR A 205 -4.21 17.44 5.13
CA TYR A 205 -5.33 16.87 5.87
C TYR A 205 -6.58 16.70 4.98
N PRO A 206 -7.28 15.56 5.07
CA PRO A 206 -8.47 15.27 4.27
C PRO A 206 -9.75 15.77 4.96
N ILE A 207 -10.62 16.46 4.23
CA ILE A 207 -11.93 16.90 4.71
C ILE A 207 -13.02 16.36 3.78
N ILE A 208 -13.98 15.64 4.35
CA ILE A 208 -15.19 15.21 3.65
C ILE A 208 -16.36 16.14 3.98
N ARG A 209 -16.55 16.48 5.26
CA ARG A 209 -17.57 17.43 5.71
C ARG A 209 -16.95 18.79 6.00
N PRO A 210 -17.14 19.80 5.13
CA PRO A 210 -16.66 21.15 5.37
C PRO A 210 -17.14 21.68 6.72
N ARG A 211 -16.24 22.33 7.46
CA ARG A 211 -16.54 22.93 8.76
C ARG A 211 -15.62 24.15 9.00
N PRO A 212 -16.13 25.28 9.54
CA PRO A 212 -15.37 26.51 9.67
C PRO A 212 -14.00 26.35 10.36
N ILE A 213 -13.98 25.58 11.45
CA ILE A 213 -12.76 25.33 12.25
C ILE A 213 -11.67 24.52 11.54
N CYS A 214 -11.98 23.89 10.40
CA CYS A 214 -11.04 23.03 9.67
C CYS A 214 -10.62 23.63 8.34
N GLY A 215 -10.48 24.96 8.29
CA GLY A 215 -10.05 25.76 7.14
C GLY A 215 -11.20 26.35 6.33
N GLY A 216 -12.31 26.72 6.99
CA GLY A 216 -13.45 27.37 6.35
C GLY A 216 -14.40 26.44 5.58
N GLU A 217 -15.38 27.05 4.93
CA GLU A 217 -16.46 26.40 4.16
C GLU A 217 -16.04 26.02 2.72
N LEU A 218 -14.76 25.71 2.52
CA LEU A 218 -14.28 25.18 1.25
C LEU A 218 -14.89 23.80 0.98
N LEU A 219 -15.07 23.48 -0.30
CA LEU A 219 -15.55 22.17 -0.77
C LEU A 219 -14.70 21.00 -0.21
N PRO A 220 -15.27 19.78 -0.15
CA PRO A 220 -14.52 18.58 0.26
C PRO A 220 -13.25 18.37 -0.56
N GLY A 221 -12.19 17.89 0.10
CA GLY A 221 -10.90 17.66 -0.54
C GLY A 221 -9.75 17.52 0.45
N ILE A 222 -8.56 17.27 -0.10
CA ILE A 222 -7.31 17.21 0.67
C ILE A 222 -6.65 18.58 0.62
N ARG A 223 -6.49 19.17 1.80
CA ARG A 223 -5.89 20.49 1.97
C ARG A 223 -4.42 20.30 2.24
N SER A 224 -3.58 21.09 1.56
CA SER A 224 -2.13 20.98 1.63
C SER A 224 -1.49 22.26 2.14
N TYR A 225 -0.56 22.12 3.08
CA TYR A 225 0.34 23.19 3.49
C TYR A 225 1.68 23.14 2.72
N GLY A 226 1.80 22.23 1.76
CA GLY A 226 3.01 22.01 0.97
C GLY A 226 4.16 21.37 1.77
N PRO A 227 5.38 21.37 1.21
CA PRO A 227 6.59 20.96 1.92
C PRO A 227 6.86 21.85 3.14
N LYS A 228 7.35 21.24 4.23
CA LYS A 228 7.67 21.93 5.49
C LYS A 228 9.08 21.62 5.98
N ASP A 229 9.59 22.44 6.90
CA ASP A 229 10.91 22.23 7.49
C ASP A 229 10.87 20.99 8.37
N LYS A 230 11.51 19.91 7.91
CA LYS A 230 11.52 18.59 8.54
C LYS A 230 12.11 18.60 9.97
N ARG A 231 12.89 19.62 10.34
CA ARG A 231 13.55 19.74 11.64
C ARG A 231 12.84 20.69 12.59
N ARG A 232 12.18 21.72 12.08
CA ARG A 232 11.62 22.82 12.89
C ARG A 232 10.10 22.79 13.00
N ASP A 233 9.42 22.51 11.90
CA ASP A 233 7.97 22.54 11.88
C ASP A 233 7.40 21.34 12.64
N ARG A 234 6.22 21.52 13.25
CA ARG A 234 5.57 20.46 14.03
C ARG A 234 4.12 20.28 13.62
N PHE A 235 3.72 19.02 13.44
CA PHE A 235 2.39 18.60 13.00
C PHE A 235 2.05 17.23 13.62
N ASP A 236 0.87 16.70 13.29
CA ASP A 236 0.51 15.30 13.58
C ASP A 236 1.11 14.39 12.49
N ALA A 237 0.71 13.13 12.42
CA ALA A 237 1.15 12.20 11.37
C ALA A 237 -0.05 11.49 10.73
N PHE A 238 0.03 11.23 9.43
CA PHE A 238 -0.78 10.18 8.81
C PHE A 238 0.10 8.95 8.63
N CYS A 239 -0.23 7.90 9.37
CA CYS A 239 0.48 6.63 9.30
C CYS A 239 -0.27 5.67 8.38
N PHE A 240 0.45 4.73 7.76
CA PHE A 240 -0.07 3.69 6.90
C PHE A 240 0.38 2.34 7.44
N THR A 241 -0.54 1.37 7.48
CA THR A 241 -0.25 -0.02 7.85
C THR A 241 -0.98 -0.98 6.92
N SER A 242 -0.54 -2.23 6.90
CA SER A 242 -1.14 -3.31 6.11
C SER A 242 -1.71 -4.38 7.04
N GLN A 243 -2.16 -5.50 6.48
CA GLN A 243 -2.68 -6.61 7.28
C GLN A 243 -1.62 -7.08 8.30
N ALA A 244 -1.99 -7.10 9.57
CA ALA A 244 -1.15 -7.58 10.66
C ALA A 244 -1.07 -9.10 10.65
N ARG A 245 0.11 -9.66 10.95
CA ARG A 245 0.33 -11.12 11.07
C ARG A 245 -0.08 -11.63 12.46
N GLY A 246 -1.31 -11.39 12.84
CA GLY A 246 -1.84 -11.67 14.18
C GLY A 246 -3.30 -11.27 14.33
N SER A 247 -3.86 -11.45 15.53
CA SER A 247 -5.23 -11.06 15.88
C SER A 247 -5.23 -10.00 16.96
N VAL A 248 -6.25 -9.13 16.94
CA VAL A 248 -6.56 -8.21 18.04
C VAL A 248 -7.83 -8.73 18.72
N ASP A 249 -7.75 -8.94 20.03
CA ASP A 249 -8.85 -9.37 20.88
C ASP A 249 -9.13 -8.29 21.94
N TYR A 250 -10.37 -8.15 22.39
CA TYR A 250 -10.75 -7.22 23.46
C TYR A 250 -10.97 -7.96 24.78
N ILE A 251 -10.35 -7.48 25.86
CA ILE A 251 -10.61 -7.94 27.23
C ILE A 251 -11.49 -6.89 27.92
N PRO A 252 -12.75 -7.22 28.27
CA PRO A 252 -13.62 -6.30 29.00
C PRO A 252 -13.14 -6.13 30.44
N GLY A 253 -13.33 -4.93 30.99
CA GLY A 253 -12.99 -4.61 32.37
C GLY A 253 -12.83 -3.11 32.60
N SER A 254 -12.56 -2.75 33.85
CA SER A 254 -12.28 -1.38 34.28
C SER A 254 -10.83 -1.29 34.75
N PHE A 255 -9.91 -1.39 33.80
CA PHE A 255 -8.47 -1.48 34.07
C PHE A 255 -7.81 -0.09 34.08
N SER A 256 -6.81 0.09 34.95
CA SER A 256 -5.75 1.06 34.71
C SER A 256 -4.88 0.62 33.52
N PHE A 257 -4.04 1.51 33.01
CA PHE A 257 -3.12 1.17 31.91
C PHE A 257 -2.22 -0.03 32.25
N GLU A 258 -1.69 -0.08 33.47
CA GLU A 258 -0.84 -1.19 33.93
C GLU A 258 -1.62 -2.51 34.03
N GLN A 259 -2.82 -2.47 34.61
CA GLN A 259 -3.68 -3.66 34.71
C GLN A 259 -4.09 -4.18 33.34
N ALA A 260 -4.32 -3.29 32.36
CA ALA A 260 -4.63 -3.67 30.99
C ALA A 260 -3.46 -4.44 30.34
N GLY A 261 -2.22 -3.99 30.58
CA GLY A 261 -1.01 -4.71 30.17
C GLY A 261 -0.93 -6.11 30.76
N GLN A 262 -1.07 -6.22 32.09
CA GLN A 262 -1.07 -7.50 32.80
C GLN A 262 -2.20 -8.44 32.32
N ALA A 263 -3.36 -7.89 31.97
CA ALA A 263 -4.48 -8.66 31.44
C ALA A 263 -4.15 -9.29 30.08
N CYS A 264 -3.51 -8.55 29.18
CA CYS A 264 -3.03 -9.10 27.91
C CYS A 264 -1.95 -10.18 28.11
N GLU A 265 -0.98 -9.92 29.00
CA GLU A 265 0.13 -10.85 29.27
C GLU A 265 -0.37 -12.21 29.78
N ARG A 266 -1.41 -12.23 30.64
CA ARG A 266 -2.06 -13.46 31.10
C ARG A 266 -2.65 -14.30 29.97
N GLN A 267 -2.93 -13.71 28.80
CA GLN A 267 -3.41 -14.40 27.61
C GLN A 267 -2.33 -14.62 26.54
N ALA A 268 -1.05 -14.55 26.95
CA ALA A 268 0.12 -14.63 26.07
C ALA A 268 0.03 -13.63 24.89
N ALA A 269 -0.44 -12.42 25.20
CA ALA A 269 -0.59 -11.32 24.26
C ALA A 269 0.04 -10.06 24.85
N GLU A 270 0.26 -9.06 24.00
CA GLU A 270 0.69 -7.72 24.43
C GLU A 270 -0.44 -6.73 24.20
N LEU A 271 -0.39 -5.55 24.82
CA LEU A 271 -1.28 -4.46 24.40
C LEU A 271 -1.07 -4.18 22.91
N ALA A 272 -2.17 -4.07 22.17
CA ALA A 272 -2.14 -3.83 20.74
C ALA A 272 -1.54 -2.46 20.42
N LEU A 273 -0.82 -2.39 19.31
CA LEU A 273 -0.40 -1.13 18.69
C LEU A 273 -1.57 -0.49 17.97
N VAL A 274 -1.50 0.83 17.77
CA VAL A 274 -2.55 1.56 17.07
C VAL A 274 -2.73 1.03 15.64
N GLY A 275 -1.65 0.80 14.89
CA GLY A 275 -1.73 0.26 13.54
C GLY A 275 -2.35 -1.14 13.51
N GLN A 276 -2.10 -1.98 14.52
CA GLN A 276 -2.72 -3.30 14.61
C GLN A 276 -4.24 -3.21 14.81
N LEU A 277 -4.73 -2.26 15.61
CA LEU A 277 -6.16 -2.02 15.78
C LEU A 277 -6.82 -1.53 14.47
N TYR A 278 -6.19 -0.58 13.76
CA TYR A 278 -6.67 -0.12 12.45
C TYR A 278 -6.64 -1.23 11.41
N SER A 279 -5.61 -2.08 11.43
CA SER A 279 -5.51 -3.26 10.57
C SER A 279 -6.66 -4.24 10.81
N ALA A 280 -6.94 -4.57 12.08
CA ALA A 280 -8.07 -5.42 12.45
C ALA A 280 -9.42 -4.81 12.02
N TRP A 281 -9.64 -3.53 12.31
CA TRP A 281 -10.86 -2.81 11.90
C TRP A 281 -11.06 -2.84 10.37
N TYR A 282 -10.01 -2.57 9.59
CA TYR A 282 -10.11 -2.46 8.14
C TYR A 282 -10.27 -3.81 7.45
N PHE A 283 -9.36 -4.75 7.73
CA PHE A 283 -9.27 -6.04 7.03
C PHE A 283 -10.21 -7.10 7.58
N HIS A 284 -10.49 -7.07 8.89
CA HIS A 284 -11.30 -8.09 9.56
C HIS A 284 -12.68 -7.56 9.99
N LYS A 285 -13.02 -6.32 9.61
CA LYS A 285 -14.28 -5.64 10.01
C LYS A 285 -14.49 -5.69 11.52
N TYR A 286 -13.39 -5.56 12.27
CA TYR A 286 -13.39 -5.67 13.71
C TYR A 286 -14.15 -4.47 14.33
N ASP A 287 -15.17 -4.79 15.11
CA ASP A 287 -16.13 -3.84 15.67
C ASP A 287 -16.24 -4.06 17.18
N GLN A 288 -15.90 -3.04 17.96
CA GLN A 288 -15.99 -3.04 19.41
C GLN A 288 -16.36 -1.63 19.90
N CYS A 289 -17.49 -1.52 20.59
CA CYS A 289 -18.04 -0.25 21.07
C CYS A 289 -17.52 0.19 22.45
N ASP A 290 -16.45 -0.43 22.92
CA ASP A 290 -15.90 -0.18 24.23
C ASP A 290 -14.49 0.40 24.13
N GLY A 291 -14.24 1.45 24.91
CA GLY A 291 -12.91 2.02 25.06
C GLY A 291 -11.95 0.98 25.65
N GLY A 292 -10.80 0.82 25.00
CA GLY A 292 -9.75 -0.06 25.48
C GLY A 292 -8.37 0.59 25.37
N TRP A 293 -7.53 0.31 26.35
CA TRP A 293 -6.12 0.72 26.34
C TRP A 293 -5.38 0.07 25.18
N LEU A 294 -4.52 0.87 24.54
CA LEU A 294 -3.50 0.45 23.58
C LEU A 294 -2.11 0.71 24.15
N ARG A 295 -1.10 0.11 23.54
CA ARG A 295 0.28 0.12 24.04
C ARG A 295 0.90 1.52 24.11
N ASP A 296 0.46 2.47 23.29
CA ASP A 296 0.90 3.87 23.34
C ASP A 296 0.32 4.64 24.54
N GLY A 297 -0.59 4.01 25.30
CA GLY A 297 -1.32 4.64 26.39
C GLY A 297 -2.51 5.48 25.93
N SER A 298 -2.89 5.40 24.66
CA SER A 298 -4.17 5.94 24.19
C SER A 298 -5.31 4.96 24.49
N VAL A 299 -6.51 5.49 24.54
CA VAL A 299 -7.74 4.69 24.62
C VAL A 299 -8.55 4.93 23.36
N ARG A 300 -8.87 3.84 22.66
CA ARG A 300 -9.58 3.87 21.38
C ARG A 300 -10.69 2.84 21.33
N PHE A 301 -11.54 2.90 20.31
CA PHE A 301 -12.54 1.87 20.03
C PHE A 301 -12.88 1.85 18.52
N PRO A 302 -12.83 0.68 17.85
CA PRO A 302 -13.12 0.54 16.43
C PRO A 302 -14.60 0.28 16.15
N ILE A 303 -15.20 1.01 15.21
CA ILE A 303 -16.59 0.81 14.78
C ILE A 303 -16.60 0.51 13.29
N SER A 304 -16.97 -0.72 12.91
CA SER A 304 -17.22 -1.09 11.51
C SER A 304 -18.69 -0.97 11.13
N ASN A 305 -19.60 -1.12 12.10
CA ASN A 305 -21.05 -0.94 11.92
C ASN A 305 -21.57 0.22 12.79
N PRO A 306 -21.66 1.44 12.23
CA PRO A 306 -22.08 2.65 12.96
C PRO A 306 -23.46 2.50 13.63
N ARG A 307 -23.55 2.93 14.89
CA ARG A 307 -24.78 2.85 15.70
C ARG A 307 -24.78 3.93 16.78
N GLU A 308 -25.98 4.41 17.18
CA GLU A 308 -26.16 5.62 18.00
C GLU A 308 -25.30 5.67 19.27
N ARG A 309 -25.18 4.55 19.98
CA ARG A 309 -24.48 4.47 21.28
C ARG A 309 -22.96 4.26 21.16
N CYS A 310 -22.41 4.24 19.95
CA CYS A 310 -21.04 3.80 19.68
C CYS A 310 -20.27 4.82 18.84
N GLY A 311 -20.06 6.02 19.40
CA GLY A 311 -19.34 7.10 18.71
C GLY A 311 -20.18 7.94 17.73
N GLY A 312 -21.50 7.77 17.76
CA GLY A 312 -22.46 8.50 16.91
C GLY A 312 -22.60 7.93 15.49
N ILE A 313 -23.72 8.23 14.85
CA ILE A 313 -24.00 7.98 13.42
C ILE A 313 -23.39 9.15 12.62
N PRO A 314 -22.76 8.97 11.44
CA PRO A 314 -22.94 7.85 10.49
C PRO A 314 -21.69 7.05 10.09
N GLU A 315 -20.50 7.35 10.63
CA GLU A 315 -19.26 6.90 9.99
C GLU A 315 -18.53 5.79 10.75
N ALA A 316 -18.15 4.75 10.00
CA ALA A 316 -17.22 3.74 10.48
C ALA A 316 -15.83 4.35 10.70
N GLY A 317 -15.10 3.83 11.67
CA GLY A 317 -13.76 4.30 11.99
C GLY A 317 -13.31 3.90 13.38
N VAL A 318 -12.01 4.09 13.64
CA VAL A 318 -11.47 3.98 14.99
C VAL A 318 -11.58 5.35 15.66
N ARG A 319 -12.33 5.40 16.76
CA ARG A 319 -12.53 6.59 17.58
C ARG A 319 -11.52 6.60 18.72
N SER A 320 -11.20 7.78 19.24
CA SER A 320 -10.17 7.96 20.27
C SER A 320 -10.68 8.85 21.40
N PHE A 321 -10.45 8.44 22.64
CA PHE A 321 -10.59 9.27 23.84
C PHE A 321 -9.28 10.00 24.19
N GLY A 322 -8.26 9.92 23.31
CA GLY A 322 -6.95 10.51 23.52
C GLY A 322 -6.11 9.70 24.52
N PHE A 323 -5.35 10.41 25.36
CA PHE A 323 -4.43 9.84 26.34
C PHE A 323 -4.91 10.18 27.75
N PRO A 324 -5.90 9.44 28.29
CA PRO A 324 -6.40 9.68 29.65
C PRO A 324 -5.33 9.35 30.71
N ASN A 325 -5.60 9.76 31.96
CA ASN A 325 -4.72 9.43 33.09
C ASN A 325 -4.58 7.89 33.19
N LYS A 326 -3.33 7.42 33.23
CA LYS A 326 -2.99 5.98 33.29
C LYS A 326 -3.54 5.27 34.52
N MET A 327 -3.86 6.01 35.59
CA MET A 327 -4.48 5.49 36.81
C MET A 327 -6.00 5.37 36.72
N THR A 328 -6.63 5.79 35.62
CA THR A 328 -8.07 5.67 35.45
C THR A 328 -8.48 4.21 35.25
N HIS A 329 -9.36 3.72 36.11
CA HIS A 329 -9.93 2.36 36.06
C HIS A 329 -11.30 2.37 35.37
N LEU A 330 -11.32 2.57 34.06
CA LEU A 330 -12.58 2.68 33.30
C LEU A 330 -12.62 1.83 32.04
N TYR A 331 -11.46 1.54 31.45
CA TYR A 331 -11.38 0.99 30.09
C TYR A 331 -10.92 -0.46 30.10
N GLY A 332 -11.34 -1.22 29.08
CA GLY A 332 -10.83 -2.56 28.83
C GLY A 332 -9.43 -2.53 28.22
N ALA A 333 -9.01 -3.63 27.60
CA ALA A 333 -7.72 -3.75 26.92
C ALA A 333 -7.89 -4.33 25.51
N TYR A 334 -7.22 -3.74 24.52
CA TYR A 334 -7.03 -4.41 23.24
C TYR A 334 -5.69 -5.13 23.27
N CYS A 335 -5.71 -6.44 23.06
CA CYS A 335 -4.54 -7.29 23.11
C CYS A 335 -4.23 -7.85 21.72
N TYR A 336 -2.96 -7.82 21.34
CA TYR A 336 -2.48 -8.37 20.08
C TYR A 336 -1.73 -9.68 20.32
N ARG A 337 -2.13 -10.72 19.59
CA ARG A 337 -1.44 -12.01 19.56
C ARG A 337 -0.80 -12.20 18.19
N LYS A 338 0.52 -12.26 18.17
CA LYS A 338 1.28 -12.54 16.93
C LYS A 338 1.07 -14.01 16.53
N LEU A 339 0.81 -14.25 15.25
CA LEU A 339 0.84 -15.60 14.71
C LEU A 339 2.30 -16.01 14.53
N GLU A 340 2.80 -16.86 15.43
CA GLU A 340 4.04 -17.59 15.16
C GLU A 340 3.72 -18.77 14.24
N PHE A 341 4.40 -18.84 13.09
CA PHE A 341 4.44 -20.07 12.31
C PHE A 341 5.26 -21.08 13.12
N VAL A 342 4.58 -21.88 13.95
CA VAL A 342 5.21 -23.10 14.48
C VAL A 342 5.40 -24.03 13.30
N SER A 343 6.61 -24.07 12.76
CA SER A 343 7.05 -25.13 11.87
C SER A 343 7.06 -26.43 12.66
N PHE A 344 5.95 -27.18 12.63
CA PHE A 344 5.90 -28.57 13.07
C PHE A 344 6.72 -29.46 12.11
N CYS A 345 8.03 -29.26 12.04
CA CYS A 345 8.94 -30.34 11.69
C CYS A 345 9.27 -31.09 12.98
N LYS A 346 8.35 -31.95 13.44
CA LYS A 346 8.76 -33.01 14.35
C LYS A 346 9.63 -33.98 13.55
N PRO A 347 10.90 -34.23 13.91
CA PRO A 347 11.60 -35.39 13.39
C PRO A 347 10.85 -36.63 13.88
N GLN A 348 10.33 -37.43 12.96
CA GLN A 348 9.93 -38.80 13.28
C GLN A 348 11.19 -39.52 13.74
N THR A 349 11.28 -39.81 15.03
CA THR A 349 12.22 -40.78 15.57
C THR A 349 11.96 -42.12 14.88
N PRO A 350 12.96 -42.75 14.24
CA PRO A 350 12.76 -44.06 13.64
C PRO A 350 12.44 -45.07 14.74
N LEU A 351 11.33 -45.79 14.57
CA LEU A 351 10.96 -46.94 15.38
C LEU A 351 12.08 -47.97 15.31
N HIS A 352 12.78 -48.16 16.43
CA HIS A 352 13.76 -49.22 16.60
C HIS A 352 13.00 -50.55 16.68
N LEU A 353 12.95 -51.30 15.59
CA LEU A 353 12.52 -52.70 15.60
C LEU A 353 13.57 -53.51 16.35
N SER A 354 13.18 -54.10 17.48
CA SER A 354 13.97 -55.10 18.21
C SER A 354 13.92 -56.44 17.48
N PRO A 355 15.03 -57.20 17.38
CA PRO A 355 15.01 -58.53 16.79
C PRO A 355 14.33 -59.52 17.73
N LEU A 356 13.30 -60.21 17.25
CA LEU A 356 12.76 -61.40 17.91
C LEU A 356 13.81 -62.52 17.88
N THR A 357 14.24 -62.92 19.07
CA THR A 357 15.06 -64.10 19.32
C THR A 357 14.32 -65.36 18.91
N LYS A 358 14.91 -66.13 17.98
CA LYS A 358 14.52 -67.51 17.67
C LYS A 358 14.98 -68.43 18.79
N THR A 359 14.05 -68.99 19.55
CA THR A 359 14.28 -70.20 20.34
C THR A 359 13.79 -71.41 19.56
N TRP A 360 14.71 -72.33 19.31
CA TRP A 360 14.47 -73.69 18.82
C TRP A 360 14.07 -74.58 19.99
N ILE A 361 12.93 -75.25 19.90
CA ILE A 361 12.71 -76.67 20.29
C ILE A 361 11.70 -77.24 19.30
#